data_AF-A0A669R042-F1
#
_entry.id   AF-A0A669R042-F1
#
_cell.length_a   1.000
_cell.length_b   1.000
_cell.length_c   1.000
_cell.angle_alpha   90.00
_cell.angle_beta   90.00
_cell.angle_gamma   90.00
#
_symmetry.space_group_name_H-M   'P 1'
#
loop_
_entity.id
_entity.type
_entity.pdbx_description
1 polymer ?
#
loop_
_entity_poly.entity_id
_entity_poly.type
_entity_poly.pdbx_seq_one_letter_code
_entity_poly.pdbx_strand_id
1 'polypeptide(L)'
;MPFSSTHNKHKLKFSPEEEFPDLSKHNNHMAKVLTLDLYKRLRDKETPSGFTLDDVIQTGVDNPGAAPYGRGQLGSHGLEWSPLRNRQGRGWVGVACRIVGVASSRWACPDVAPPPSPTPPAALNSLEGEFKGRYYPLKAMTEQEQQQLIDDHFLFDKPVSPLLLASGMARDWPDARGIWHNDNKTFLVWVNEEDHLRVISMEKGGNMKEVFRRFCVGLKKIEEIFKKAGHPFMWTEHLGYILTCPSNLGTGLRGGVHVRLPKLSQHPKFEEILHRLRLQKRGTGTGRGGGGA
;
A
#
# COMPACT_ATOMS: atom_id res chain seq x y z
N MET A 1 -7.08 -19.12 -3.34
CA MET A 1 -7.85 -18.47 -2.25
C MET A 1 -6.94 -18.53 -1.03
N PRO A 2 -6.57 -17.47 -0.31
CA PRO A 2 -5.83 -17.69 0.94
C PRO A 2 -6.79 -18.45 1.87
N PHE A 3 -6.40 -19.67 2.22
CA PHE A 3 -7.30 -20.73 2.66
C PHE A 3 -7.47 -20.74 4.18
N SER A 4 -8.62 -21.22 4.66
CA SER A 4 -8.89 -21.40 6.09
C SER A 4 -7.85 -22.31 6.78
N SER A 5 -7.70 -22.16 8.10
CA SER A 5 -6.79 -22.96 8.93
C SER A 5 -6.97 -24.49 8.80
N THR A 6 -8.14 -24.94 8.32
CA THR A 6 -8.40 -26.35 8.00
C THR A 6 -7.51 -26.85 6.85
N HIS A 7 -7.20 -26.02 5.86
CA HIS A 7 -6.37 -26.38 4.71
C HIS A 7 -4.91 -26.67 5.15
N ASN A 8 -4.37 -25.90 6.09
CA ASN A 8 -3.01 -26.11 6.60
C ASN A 8 -2.85 -27.49 7.29
N LYS A 9 -3.88 -27.94 8.01
CA LYS A 9 -3.88 -29.29 8.64
C LYS A 9 -3.80 -30.44 7.63
N HIS A 10 -4.26 -30.23 6.40
CA HIS A 10 -4.10 -31.22 5.32
C HIS A 10 -2.70 -31.16 4.71
N LYS A 11 -2.11 -29.98 4.55
CA LYS A 11 -0.74 -29.81 4.03
C LYS A 11 0.33 -30.46 4.91
N LEU A 12 0.11 -30.49 6.23
CA LEU A 12 0.99 -31.18 7.17
C LEU A 12 1.01 -32.71 7.00
N LYS A 13 0.11 -33.29 6.20
CA LYS A 13 0.15 -34.71 5.83
C LYS A 13 1.19 -35.02 4.76
N PHE A 14 1.66 -34.00 4.04
CA PHE A 14 2.66 -34.11 2.98
C PHE A 14 4.04 -33.70 3.51
N SER A 15 5.08 -34.27 2.91
CA SER A 15 6.46 -33.93 3.25
C SER A 15 6.76 -32.46 2.93
N PRO A 16 7.69 -31.81 3.65
CA PRO A 16 8.09 -30.44 3.35
C PRO A 16 8.62 -30.26 1.92
N GLU A 17 9.23 -31.29 1.35
CA GLU A 17 9.76 -31.32 -0.02
C GLU A 17 8.64 -31.28 -1.06
N GLU A 18 7.52 -31.96 -0.81
CA GLU A 18 6.35 -31.98 -1.71
C GLU A 18 5.61 -30.64 -1.75
N GLU A 19 5.60 -29.92 -0.62
CA GLU A 19 4.88 -28.65 -0.48
C GLU A 19 5.78 -27.41 -0.70
N PHE A 20 7.10 -27.60 -0.78
CA PHE A 20 8.01 -26.49 -1.04
C PHE A 20 7.78 -25.93 -2.46
N PRO A 21 7.59 -24.61 -2.62
CA PRO A 21 7.27 -24.03 -3.92
C PRO A 21 8.46 -24.11 -4.90
N ASP A 22 8.17 -24.37 -6.17
CA ASP A 22 9.17 -24.21 -7.25
C ASP A 22 9.38 -22.71 -7.53
N LEU A 23 10.57 -22.23 -7.16
CA LEU A 23 11.00 -20.85 -7.30
C LEU A 23 12.10 -20.66 -8.35
N SER A 24 12.36 -21.68 -9.18
CA SER A 24 13.49 -21.71 -10.13
C SER A 24 13.50 -20.56 -11.15
N LYS A 25 12.32 -20.00 -11.45
CA LYS A 25 12.13 -18.90 -12.41
C LYS A 25 11.80 -17.57 -11.75
N HIS A 26 11.91 -17.48 -10.43
CA HIS A 26 11.47 -16.32 -9.66
C HIS A 26 12.61 -15.33 -9.40
N ASN A 27 12.31 -14.05 -9.53
CA ASN A 27 13.19 -12.93 -9.22
C ASN A 27 12.44 -11.90 -8.36
N ASN A 28 12.05 -12.33 -7.16
CA ASN A 28 11.56 -11.47 -6.08
C ASN A 28 12.39 -11.73 -4.81
N HIS A 29 12.28 -10.88 -3.79
CA HIS A 29 13.11 -11.05 -2.58
C HIS A 29 12.70 -12.25 -1.73
N MET A 30 11.41 -12.62 -1.72
CA MET A 30 10.96 -13.84 -1.04
C MET A 30 11.71 -15.06 -1.61
N ALA A 31 11.74 -15.21 -2.93
CA ALA A 31 12.42 -16.32 -3.60
C ALA A 31 13.94 -16.35 -3.39
N LYS A 32 14.56 -15.21 -3.09
CA LYS A 32 16.00 -15.13 -2.79
C LYS A 32 16.36 -15.53 -1.36
N VAL A 33 15.38 -15.52 -0.45
CA VAL A 33 15.58 -15.76 0.98
C VAL A 33 14.98 -17.10 1.42
N LEU A 34 13.88 -17.53 0.81
CA LEU A 34 13.21 -18.77 1.16
C LEU A 34 14.09 -19.97 0.78
N THR A 35 14.40 -20.78 1.79
CA THR A 35 15.12 -22.05 1.65
C THR A 35 14.25 -23.19 2.19
N LEU A 36 14.51 -24.41 1.74
CA LEU A 36 13.81 -25.60 2.23
C LEU A 36 13.94 -25.73 3.77
N ASP A 37 15.11 -25.43 4.32
CA ASP A 37 15.34 -25.45 5.78
C ASP A 37 14.56 -24.36 6.53
N LEU A 38 14.41 -23.17 5.93
CA LEU A 38 13.55 -22.13 6.50
C LEU A 38 12.08 -22.55 6.45
N TYR A 39 11.64 -23.12 5.32
CA TYR A 39 10.28 -23.60 5.14
C TYR A 39 9.92 -24.71 6.14
N LYS A 40 10.79 -25.73 6.27
CA LYS A 40 10.65 -26.82 7.24
C LYS A 40 10.45 -26.33 8.68
N ARG A 41 11.18 -25.29 9.08
CA ARG A 41 11.12 -24.73 10.44
C ARG A 41 9.86 -23.92 10.73
N LEU A 42 9.21 -23.39 9.68
CA LEU A 42 8.16 -22.37 9.82
C LEU A 42 6.79 -22.81 9.29
N ARG A 43 6.71 -23.86 8.45
CA ARG A 43 5.46 -24.31 7.80
C ARG A 43 4.38 -24.79 8.77
N ASP A 44 4.76 -25.24 9.96
CA ASP A 44 3.86 -25.70 11.02
C ASP A 44 3.41 -24.57 11.96
N LYS A 45 3.91 -23.34 11.76
CA LYS A 45 3.59 -22.20 12.61
C LYS A 45 2.41 -21.41 12.06
N GLU A 46 1.59 -20.92 12.98
CA GLU A 46 0.50 -19.99 12.70
C GLU A 46 0.48 -18.87 13.74
N THR A 47 0.02 -17.69 13.32
CA THR A 47 -0.27 -16.60 14.26
C THR A 47 -1.53 -16.91 15.07
N PRO A 48 -1.85 -16.16 16.16
CA PRO A 48 -3.11 -16.33 16.88
C PRO A 48 -4.38 -16.15 16.02
N SER A 49 -4.27 -15.49 14.86
CA SER A 49 -5.35 -15.33 13.89
C SER A 49 -5.38 -16.43 12.82
N GLY A 50 -4.48 -17.42 12.90
CA GLY A 50 -4.37 -18.52 11.93
C GLY A 50 -3.63 -18.16 10.63
N PHE A 51 -2.84 -17.08 10.59
CA PHE A 51 -2.05 -16.71 9.42
C PHE A 51 -0.77 -17.55 9.37
N THR A 52 -0.47 -18.15 8.21
CA THR A 52 0.59 -19.16 8.05
C THR A 52 1.75 -18.66 7.18
N LEU A 53 2.85 -19.43 7.13
CA LEU A 53 3.95 -19.14 6.21
C LEU A 53 3.50 -19.14 4.74
N ASP A 54 2.61 -20.05 4.36
CA ASP A 54 2.12 -20.15 2.99
C ASP A 54 1.35 -18.88 2.60
N ASP A 55 0.55 -18.33 3.52
CA ASP A 55 -0.17 -17.07 3.31
C ASP A 55 0.81 -15.90 3.11
N VAL A 56 1.93 -15.88 3.85
CA VAL A 56 2.99 -14.86 3.72
C VAL A 56 3.63 -14.92 2.32
N ILE A 57 3.93 -16.11 1.81
CA ILE A 57 4.72 -16.28 0.58
C ILE A 57 3.87 -16.36 -0.69
N GLN A 58 2.56 -16.61 -0.59
CA GLN A 58 1.66 -16.87 -1.72
C GLN A 58 1.80 -15.83 -2.84
N THR A 59 1.78 -14.54 -2.51
CA THR A 59 1.94 -13.47 -3.51
C THR A 59 3.28 -13.55 -4.23
N GLY A 60 4.35 -13.95 -3.55
CA GLY A 60 5.67 -14.12 -4.15
C GLY A 60 5.79 -15.40 -4.99
N VAL A 61 5.01 -16.44 -4.68
CA VAL A 61 4.92 -17.67 -5.47
C VAL A 61 4.15 -17.42 -6.77
N ASP A 62 3.01 -16.74 -6.68
CA ASP A 62 2.15 -16.45 -7.84
C ASP A 62 2.76 -15.39 -8.78
N ASN A 63 3.67 -14.56 -8.27
CA ASN A 63 4.29 -13.47 -9.02
C ASN A 63 5.82 -13.67 -9.13
N PRO A 64 6.31 -14.37 -10.17
CA PRO A 64 7.74 -14.65 -10.35
C PRO A 64 8.60 -13.40 -10.59
N GLY A 65 8.00 -12.24 -10.87
CA GLY A 65 8.71 -10.98 -11.14
C GLY A 65 9.11 -10.84 -12.60
N ALA A 66 9.21 -9.61 -13.09
CA ALA A 66 9.50 -9.31 -14.50
C ALA A 66 11.01 -9.19 -14.77
N ALA A 67 11.48 -9.84 -15.84
CA ALA A 67 12.89 -9.90 -16.24
C ALA A 67 13.53 -8.62 -16.87
N PRO A 68 12.85 -7.51 -17.26
CA PRO A 68 13.58 -6.37 -17.82
C PRO A 68 13.88 -5.25 -16.81
N TYR A 69 13.43 -5.34 -15.55
CA TYR A 69 13.73 -4.32 -14.54
C TYR A 69 14.84 -4.79 -13.61
N GLY A 70 15.92 -4.00 -13.55
CA GLY A 70 17.21 -4.35 -12.95
C GLY A 70 17.17 -5.00 -11.56
N ARG A 71 18.22 -5.79 -11.30
CA ARG A 71 18.51 -6.53 -10.07
C ARG A 71 18.07 -5.78 -8.79
N GLY A 72 17.20 -6.40 -8.00
CA GLY A 72 16.98 -6.02 -6.60
C GLY A 72 15.57 -5.60 -6.17
N GLN A 73 14.49 -6.03 -6.84
CA GLN A 73 13.12 -5.60 -6.49
C GLN A 73 12.41 -6.55 -5.52
N LEU A 74 12.10 -6.03 -4.33
CA LEU A 74 11.54 -6.66 -3.14
C LEU A 74 10.05 -6.94 -3.31
N GLY A 75 9.68 -7.78 -4.28
CA GLY A 75 8.27 -7.87 -4.70
C GLY A 75 7.66 -6.48 -4.95
N SER A 76 8.52 -5.50 -5.21
CA SER A 76 8.24 -4.08 -5.04
C SER A 76 7.83 -3.50 -6.39
N HIS A 77 6.87 -4.14 -7.02
CA HIS A 77 5.80 -3.35 -7.61
C HIS A 77 5.01 -2.79 -6.44
N GLY A 78 5.64 -1.84 -5.71
CA GLY A 78 4.99 -1.08 -4.66
C GLY A 78 3.69 -0.61 -5.27
N LEU A 79 2.61 -1.17 -4.77
CA LEU A 79 1.31 -1.06 -5.37
C LEU A 79 1.01 0.40 -5.59
N GLU A 80 0.50 0.64 -6.78
CA GLU A 80 -0.03 1.88 -7.29
C GLU A 80 -0.16 2.94 -6.19
N TRP A 81 0.63 4.00 -6.34
CA TRP A 81 -0.09 5.26 -6.40
C TRP A 81 -1.01 4.99 -7.59
N SER A 82 -2.31 4.73 -7.38
CA SER A 82 -3.26 4.80 -8.50
C SER A 82 -2.90 6.16 -9.06
N PRO A 83 -2.25 6.19 -10.22
CA PRO A 83 -1.42 7.32 -10.56
C PRO A 83 -2.38 8.47 -10.53
N LEU A 84 -2.14 9.50 -9.71
CA LEU A 84 -2.98 10.65 -9.84
C LEU A 84 -2.82 11.05 -11.32
N ARG A 85 -3.87 10.84 -12.13
CA ARG A 85 -3.77 10.72 -13.59
C ARG A 85 -3.51 12.10 -14.17
N ASN A 86 -2.31 12.63 -14.03
CA ASN A 86 -2.01 13.96 -14.51
C ASN A 86 -2.01 13.96 -16.04
N ARG A 87 -3.14 14.35 -16.66
CA ARG A 87 -3.24 14.64 -18.10
C ARG A 87 -2.55 15.95 -18.47
N GLN A 88 -2.19 16.80 -17.51
CA GLN A 88 -1.74 18.16 -17.77
C GLN A 88 -0.44 18.49 -17.04
N GLY A 89 0.68 17.90 -17.46
CA GLY A 89 2.09 18.37 -17.42
C GLY A 89 2.61 19.43 -16.41
N ARG A 90 1.91 19.72 -15.30
CA ARG A 90 2.23 20.72 -14.29
C ARG A 90 2.81 20.00 -13.07
N GLY A 91 3.87 20.55 -12.51
CA GLY A 91 4.60 19.97 -11.38
C GLY A 91 3.69 19.83 -10.16
N TRP A 92 3.51 18.59 -9.70
CA TRP A 92 2.87 18.30 -8.43
C TRP A 92 3.94 17.86 -7.44
N VAL A 93 3.75 18.23 -6.19
CA VAL A 93 4.56 17.74 -5.08
C VAL A 93 3.64 17.10 -4.06
N GLY A 94 4.02 15.90 -3.60
CA GLY A 94 3.20 15.12 -2.67
C GLY A 94 4.06 14.32 -1.70
N VAL A 95 3.59 14.23 -0.47
CA VAL A 95 4.09 13.29 0.52
C VAL A 95 2.93 12.38 0.90
N ALA A 96 3.10 11.08 0.69
CA ALA A 96 2.18 10.07 1.18
C ALA A 96 2.88 9.25 2.25
N CYS A 97 2.13 8.83 3.26
CA CYS A 97 2.55 7.81 4.20
C CYS A 97 1.44 6.78 4.35
N ARG A 98 1.84 5.53 4.46
CA ARG A 98 0.93 4.43 4.74
C ARG A 98 1.02 4.10 6.23
N ILE A 99 -0.13 3.86 6.85
CA ILE A 99 -0.25 3.63 8.29
C ILE A 99 -1.31 2.56 8.52
N VAL A 100 -0.93 1.49 9.21
CA VAL A 100 -1.89 0.50 9.69
C VAL A 100 -2.43 0.99 11.03
N GLY A 101 -3.72 1.33 11.04
CA GLY A 101 -4.48 1.63 12.25
C GLY A 101 -4.85 0.37 13.02
N VAL A 102 -4.53 0.35 14.31
CA VAL A 102 -4.99 -0.55 15.38
C VAL A 102 -4.29 -1.90 15.57
N ALA A 103 -3.37 -1.85 16.53
CA ALA A 103 -2.96 -2.98 17.37
C ALA A 103 -4.13 -3.44 18.26
N SER A 104 -4.70 -4.59 17.94
CA SER A 104 -5.09 -5.54 18.97
C SER A 104 -4.57 -6.88 18.45
N SER A 105 -4.06 -7.71 19.35
CA SER A 105 -3.53 -9.05 19.12
C SER A 105 -4.51 -10.04 18.44
N ARG A 106 -5.62 -9.55 17.89
CA ARG A 106 -6.66 -10.27 17.13
C ARG A 106 -6.75 -9.87 15.66
N TRP A 107 -6.04 -8.84 15.20
CA TRP A 107 -6.24 -8.28 13.86
C TRP A 107 -5.03 -8.62 12.96
N ALA A 108 -5.16 -9.68 12.17
CA ALA A 108 -4.29 -9.86 11.01
C ALA A 108 -4.61 -8.80 9.94
N CYS A 109 -3.74 -8.72 8.92
CA CYS A 109 -3.95 -7.99 7.67
C CYS A 109 -5.41 -8.08 7.15
N PRO A 110 -5.84 -7.21 6.20
CA PRO A 110 -7.20 -7.17 5.63
C PRO A 110 -7.81 -8.52 5.23
N ASP A 111 -7.00 -9.57 5.16
CA ASP A 111 -7.32 -10.98 5.02
C ASP A 111 -8.26 -11.56 6.10
N VAL A 112 -8.34 -11.02 7.34
CA VAL A 112 -9.00 -11.74 8.46
C VAL A 112 -9.91 -10.89 9.37
N ALA A 113 -10.02 -9.57 9.20
CA ALA A 113 -10.70 -8.70 10.19
C ALA A 113 -12.11 -8.23 9.78
N PRO A 114 -13.16 -8.40 10.63
CA PRO A 114 -14.41 -7.63 10.49
C PRO A 114 -14.16 -6.12 10.72
N PRO A 115 -15.01 -5.23 10.16
CA PRO A 115 -14.79 -3.78 10.23
C PRO A 115 -14.84 -3.26 11.68
N PRO A 116 -13.94 -2.33 12.07
CA PRO A 116 -13.80 -1.84 13.44
C PRO A 116 -14.95 -0.92 13.90
N SER A 117 -15.23 -0.91 15.20
CA SER A 117 -15.98 0.13 15.91
C SER A 117 -15.10 0.77 17.01
N PRO A 118 -14.95 2.11 17.07
CA PRO A 118 -15.48 3.10 16.14
C PRO A 118 -14.75 3.05 14.80
N THR A 119 -15.52 3.19 13.73
CA THR A 119 -15.02 3.13 12.37
C THR A 119 -14.06 4.31 12.13
N PRO A 120 -12.93 4.13 11.41
CA PRO A 120 -12.01 5.21 11.02
C PRO A 120 -12.67 6.51 10.53
N PRO A 121 -13.83 6.50 9.84
CA PRO A 121 -14.55 7.71 9.47
C PRO A 121 -14.95 8.62 10.63
N ALA A 122 -15.33 8.08 11.79
CA ALA A 122 -15.74 8.90 12.94
C ALA A 122 -14.55 9.69 13.52
N ALA A 123 -13.38 9.07 13.58
CA ALA A 123 -12.15 9.71 14.01
C ALA A 123 -11.67 10.79 13.02
N LEU A 124 -11.82 10.56 11.72
CA LEU A 124 -11.40 11.52 10.69
C LEU A 124 -12.35 12.73 10.61
N ASN A 125 -13.64 12.53 10.88
CA ASN A 125 -14.64 13.60 10.85
C ASN A 125 -14.55 14.57 12.05
N SER A 126 -13.78 14.25 13.09
CA SER A 126 -13.52 15.16 14.22
C SER A 126 -12.36 16.13 13.97
N LEU A 127 -11.68 16.03 12.82
CA LEU A 127 -10.61 16.95 12.45
C LEU A 127 -11.17 18.35 12.15
N GLU A 128 -10.49 19.37 12.68
CA GLU A 128 -10.87 20.77 12.57
C GLU A 128 -9.79 21.62 11.86
N GLY A 129 -10.16 22.86 11.49
CA GLY A 129 -9.27 23.84 10.86
C GLY A 129 -8.86 23.42 9.45
N GLU A 130 -7.56 23.48 9.14
CA GLU A 130 -7.01 23.09 7.81
C GLU A 130 -7.25 21.61 7.45
N PHE A 131 -7.62 20.79 8.43
CA PHE A 131 -7.92 19.36 8.29
C PHE A 131 -9.42 19.06 8.34
N LYS A 132 -10.30 20.06 8.36
CA LYS A 132 -11.74 19.81 8.29
C LYS A 132 -12.08 19.16 6.95
N GLY A 133 -12.84 18.08 6.98
CA GLY A 133 -13.13 17.27 5.81
C GLY A 133 -14.30 16.32 5.97
N ARG A 134 -14.49 15.46 4.97
CA ARG A 134 -15.61 14.51 4.91
C ARG A 134 -15.13 13.15 4.41
N TYR A 135 -15.77 12.09 4.94
CA TYR A 135 -15.62 10.72 4.46
C TYR A 135 -16.63 10.37 3.37
N TYR A 136 -16.16 9.69 2.33
CA TYR A 136 -16.88 9.21 1.17
C TYR A 136 -16.69 7.69 1.05
N PRO A 137 -17.66 6.89 1.52
CA PRO A 137 -17.61 5.44 1.37
C PRO A 137 -17.81 5.04 -0.09
N LEU A 138 -17.00 4.11 -0.61
CA LEU A 138 -17.06 3.69 -2.02
C LEU A 138 -18.42 3.09 -2.38
N LYS A 139 -19.04 2.34 -1.46
CA LYS A 139 -20.34 1.68 -1.68
C LYS A 139 -21.51 2.64 -1.88
N ALA A 140 -21.45 3.85 -1.32
CA ALA A 140 -22.52 4.84 -1.38
C ALA A 140 -22.16 6.07 -2.23
N MET A 141 -21.07 5.99 -2.99
CA MET A 141 -20.59 7.08 -3.84
C MET A 141 -21.48 7.18 -5.08
N THR A 142 -21.93 8.39 -5.40
CA THR A 142 -22.64 8.64 -6.66
C THR A 142 -21.66 8.63 -7.84
N GLU A 143 -22.14 8.36 -9.06
CA GLU A 143 -21.29 8.41 -10.27
C GLU A 143 -20.63 9.79 -10.46
N GLN A 144 -21.33 10.87 -10.08
CA GLN A 144 -20.81 12.23 -10.15
C GLN A 144 -19.66 12.46 -9.15
N GLU A 145 -19.83 12.03 -7.90
CA GLU A 145 -18.76 12.10 -6.89
C GLU A 145 -17.56 11.24 -7.28
N GLN A 146 -17.83 10.04 -7.82
CA GLN A 146 -16.79 9.14 -8.31
C GLN A 146 -16.00 9.79 -9.45
N GLN A 147 -16.68 10.34 -10.44
CA GLN A 147 -16.04 11.01 -11.57
C GLN A 147 -15.24 12.23 -11.11
N GLN A 148 -15.78 13.03 -10.18
CA GLN A 148 -15.07 14.17 -9.62
C GLN A 148 -13.79 13.74 -8.90
N LEU A 149 -13.83 12.67 -8.11
CA LEU A 149 -12.65 12.14 -7.43
C LEU A 149 -11.64 11.52 -8.39
N ILE A 150 -12.07 10.96 -9.53
CA ILE A 150 -11.18 10.51 -10.61
C ILE A 150 -10.52 11.71 -11.30
N ASP A 151 -11.26 12.78 -11.55
CA ASP A 151 -10.79 13.98 -12.23
C ASP A 151 -9.82 14.78 -11.36
N ASP A 152 -10.09 14.86 -10.05
CA ASP A 152 -9.18 15.40 -9.05
C ASP A 152 -8.02 14.44 -8.72
N HIS A 153 -8.11 13.24 -9.30
CA HIS A 153 -7.17 12.14 -9.22
C HIS A 153 -7.13 11.36 -7.91
N PHE A 154 -7.93 11.73 -6.92
CA PHE A 154 -7.87 11.20 -5.56
C PHE A 154 -8.41 9.78 -5.38
N LEU A 155 -9.21 9.29 -6.31
CA LEU A 155 -9.82 7.96 -6.19
C LEU A 155 -8.78 6.86 -6.50
N PHE A 156 -8.74 5.85 -5.64
CA PHE A 156 -8.06 4.61 -5.95
C PHE A 156 -9.01 3.68 -6.71
N ASP A 157 -8.51 3.11 -7.80
CA ASP A 157 -9.29 2.20 -8.66
C ASP A 157 -9.44 0.82 -7.99
N LYS A 158 -10.37 0.01 -8.51
CA LYS A 158 -10.47 -1.40 -8.11
C LYS A 158 -9.09 -2.07 -8.25
N PRO A 159 -8.63 -2.83 -7.25
CA PRO A 159 -7.34 -3.50 -7.31
C PRO A 159 -7.22 -4.37 -8.57
N VAL A 160 -6.37 -3.94 -9.49
CA VAL A 160 -6.01 -4.70 -10.71
C VAL A 160 -4.61 -5.30 -10.59
N SER A 161 -3.84 -4.87 -9.60
CA SER A 161 -2.49 -5.35 -9.43
C SER A 161 -2.48 -6.82 -9.04
N PRO A 162 -1.67 -7.66 -9.72
CA PRO A 162 -1.47 -9.05 -9.37
C PRO A 162 -1.08 -9.26 -7.90
N LEU A 163 -0.37 -8.32 -7.29
CA LEU A 163 0.05 -8.42 -5.89
C LEU A 163 -1.13 -8.34 -4.92
N LEU A 164 -2.06 -7.39 -5.11
CA LEU A 164 -3.25 -7.22 -4.25
C LEU A 164 -4.24 -8.37 -4.43
N LEU A 165 -4.33 -8.89 -5.66
CA LEU A 165 -5.22 -9.99 -5.99
C LEU A 165 -4.70 -11.31 -5.42
N ALA A 166 -3.40 -11.60 -5.60
CA ALA A 166 -2.77 -12.83 -5.09
C ALA A 166 -2.68 -12.87 -3.56
N SER A 167 -2.55 -11.70 -2.90
CA SER A 167 -2.55 -11.63 -1.43
C SER A 167 -3.94 -11.67 -0.81
N GLY A 168 -5.03 -11.59 -1.59
CA GLY A 168 -6.40 -11.61 -1.04
C GLY A 168 -6.94 -10.27 -0.53
N MET A 169 -6.21 -9.18 -0.74
CA MET A 169 -6.56 -7.84 -0.23
C MET A 169 -7.76 -7.21 -0.96
N ALA A 170 -8.06 -7.69 -2.16
CA ALA A 170 -9.19 -7.25 -2.98
C ALA A 170 -10.54 -7.93 -2.65
N ARG A 171 -10.59 -8.82 -1.65
CA ARG A 171 -11.82 -9.53 -1.27
C ARG A 171 -12.90 -8.56 -0.80
N ASP A 172 -14.15 -8.92 -1.07
CA ASP A 172 -15.35 -8.19 -0.64
C ASP A 172 -15.43 -6.74 -1.13
N TRP A 173 -14.69 -6.40 -2.19
CA TRP A 173 -14.72 -5.06 -2.78
C TRP A 173 -16.13 -4.67 -3.26
N PRO A 174 -16.63 -3.45 -2.96
CA PRO A 174 -15.99 -2.31 -2.30
C PRO A 174 -16.34 -2.15 -0.80
N ASP A 175 -16.73 -3.22 -0.11
CA ASP A 175 -17.27 -3.14 1.26
C ASP A 175 -16.25 -2.59 2.27
N ALA A 176 -16.68 -1.69 3.15
CA ALA A 176 -15.86 -0.97 4.14
C ALA A 176 -14.66 -0.17 3.57
N ARG A 177 -14.63 0.13 2.27
CA ARG A 177 -13.60 0.98 1.64
C ARG A 177 -14.12 2.40 1.42
N GLY A 178 -13.22 3.37 1.44
CA GLY A 178 -13.58 4.76 1.19
C GLY A 178 -12.40 5.71 1.21
N ILE A 179 -12.73 6.97 0.95
CA ILE A 179 -11.78 8.08 0.95
C ILE A 179 -12.29 9.18 1.86
N TRP A 180 -11.43 9.71 2.70
CA TRP A 180 -11.65 10.96 3.39
C TRP A 180 -10.72 12.02 2.78
N HIS A 181 -11.19 13.25 2.66
CA HIS A 181 -10.32 14.39 2.34
C HIS A 181 -10.80 15.67 3.01
N ASN A 182 -9.87 16.60 3.21
CA ASN A 182 -10.20 17.94 3.66
C ASN A 182 -10.90 18.76 2.55
N ASP A 183 -11.57 19.84 2.94
CA ASP A 183 -12.34 20.68 2.00
C ASP A 183 -11.47 21.22 0.85
N ASN A 184 -10.20 21.53 1.16
CA ASN A 184 -9.22 22.06 0.21
C ASN A 184 -8.57 20.99 -0.68
N LYS A 185 -8.87 19.70 -0.48
CA LYS A 185 -8.31 18.59 -1.27
C LYS A 185 -6.77 18.55 -1.26
N THR A 186 -6.17 18.97 -0.15
CA THR A 186 -4.71 19.00 0.07
C THR A 186 -4.23 17.99 1.11
N PHE A 187 -5.16 17.33 1.81
CA PHE A 187 -4.90 16.29 2.79
C PHE A 187 -6.00 15.22 2.69
N LEU A 188 -5.61 13.97 2.47
CA LEU A 188 -6.50 12.85 2.15
C LEU A 188 -6.12 11.62 2.97
N VAL A 189 -7.10 10.74 3.20
CA VAL A 189 -6.90 9.44 3.83
C VAL A 189 -7.68 8.39 3.06
N TRP A 190 -6.99 7.40 2.48
CA TRP A 190 -7.65 6.21 1.95
C TRP A 190 -7.84 5.20 3.08
N VAL A 191 -9.00 4.53 3.08
CA VAL A 191 -9.39 3.57 4.11
C VAL A 191 -9.58 2.19 3.49
N ASN A 192 -8.88 1.19 4.04
CA ASN A 192 -8.98 -0.24 3.70
C ASN A 192 -8.62 -0.61 2.24
N GLU A 193 -7.63 0.06 1.66
CA GLU A 193 -7.08 -0.29 0.34
C GLU A 193 -6.02 -1.41 0.48
N GLU A 194 -4.73 -1.08 0.58
CA GLU A 194 -3.65 -2.02 0.89
C GLU A 194 -3.35 -2.07 2.40
N ASP A 195 -3.41 -0.91 3.04
CA ASP A 195 -3.27 -0.76 4.47
C ASP A 195 -4.58 -0.18 5.03
N HIS A 196 -4.76 -0.24 6.35
CA HIS A 196 -5.96 0.30 6.98
C HIS A 196 -6.13 1.79 6.69
N LEU A 197 -5.03 2.57 6.74
CA LEU A 197 -5.02 4.00 6.42
C LEU A 197 -3.85 4.34 5.48
N ARG A 198 -4.11 5.14 4.46
CA ARG A 198 -3.05 5.82 3.69
C ARG A 198 -3.26 7.32 3.79
N VAL A 199 -2.41 7.99 4.55
CA VAL A 199 -2.46 9.44 4.79
C VAL A 199 -1.62 10.15 3.73
N ILE A 200 -2.24 11.08 3.00
CA ILE A 200 -1.66 11.74 1.84
C ILE A 200 -1.76 13.25 2.05
N SER A 201 -0.65 13.95 1.89
CA SER A 201 -0.61 15.41 1.79
C SER A 201 -0.05 15.79 0.43
N MET A 202 -0.72 16.71 -0.26
CA MET A 202 -0.26 17.12 -1.58
C MET A 202 -0.78 18.47 -2.02
N GLU A 203 -0.09 19.05 -2.99
CA GLU A 203 -0.51 20.27 -3.66
C GLU A 203 0.13 20.42 -5.04
N LYS A 204 -0.47 21.31 -5.85
CA LYS A 204 0.14 21.77 -7.10
C LYS A 204 1.30 22.71 -6.78
N GLY A 205 2.35 22.67 -7.60
CA GLY A 205 3.55 23.49 -7.41
C GLY A 205 4.71 22.69 -6.82
N GLY A 206 5.70 23.42 -6.29
CA GLY A 206 7.00 22.87 -5.87
C GLY A 206 7.27 22.88 -4.35
N ASN A 207 6.31 23.28 -3.52
CA ASN A 207 6.55 23.57 -2.11
C ASN A 207 6.47 22.31 -1.22
N MET A 208 7.47 21.44 -1.34
CA MET A 208 7.59 20.22 -0.53
C MET A 208 7.58 20.50 0.98
N LYS A 209 8.10 21.66 1.40
CA LYS A 209 8.17 22.02 2.81
C LYS A 209 6.77 22.18 3.42
N GLU A 210 5.87 22.86 2.72
CA GLU A 210 4.51 23.06 3.19
C GLU A 210 3.69 21.75 3.16
N VAL A 211 3.84 20.97 2.07
CA VAL A 211 3.24 19.63 1.98
C VAL A 211 3.66 18.75 3.16
N PHE A 212 4.96 18.74 3.49
CA PHE A 212 5.49 17.95 4.59
C PHE A 212 5.07 18.47 5.97
N ARG A 213 5.01 19.80 6.15
CA ARG A 213 4.47 20.40 7.39
C ARG A 213 3.04 19.94 7.63
N ARG A 214 2.16 20.11 6.63
CA ARG A 214 0.75 19.68 6.69
C ARG A 214 0.63 18.18 6.96
N PHE A 215 1.47 17.37 6.32
CA PHE A 215 1.55 15.94 6.54
C PHE A 215 1.86 15.60 8.01
N CYS A 216 2.94 16.16 8.57
CA CYS A 216 3.35 15.87 9.95
C CYS A 216 2.33 16.34 10.98
N VAL A 217 1.75 17.53 10.80
CA VAL A 217 0.73 18.06 11.73
C VAL A 217 -0.55 17.22 11.64
N GLY A 218 -1.03 16.93 10.43
CA GLY A 218 -2.23 16.12 10.22
C GLY A 218 -2.07 14.71 10.78
N LEU A 219 -0.92 14.09 10.53
CA LEU A 219 -0.63 12.75 11.05
C LEU A 219 -0.64 12.72 12.59
N LYS A 220 0.03 13.67 13.26
CA LYS A 220 0.03 13.73 14.73
C LYS A 220 -1.39 13.86 15.29
N LYS A 221 -2.24 14.70 14.67
CA LYS A 221 -3.64 14.83 15.07
C LYS A 221 -4.42 13.52 14.92
N ILE A 222 -4.26 12.81 13.80
CA ILE A 222 -4.90 11.50 13.59
C ILE A 222 -4.41 10.53 14.66
N GLU A 223 -3.11 10.43 14.90
CA GLU A 223 -2.54 9.53 15.90
C GLU A 223 -3.08 9.82 17.31
N GLU A 224 -3.19 11.09 17.70
CA GLU A 224 -3.78 11.50 18.98
C GLU A 224 -5.25 11.09 19.10
N ILE A 225 -6.05 11.27 18.04
CA ILE A 225 -7.47 10.87 18.03
C ILE A 225 -7.59 9.35 18.20
N PHE A 226 -6.80 8.59 17.44
CA PHE A 226 -6.80 7.13 17.49
C PHE A 226 -6.31 6.61 18.85
N LYS A 227 -5.28 7.22 19.44
CA LYS A 227 -4.83 6.91 20.81
C LYS A 227 -5.92 7.19 21.85
N LYS A 228 -6.58 8.35 21.78
CA LYS A 228 -7.69 8.71 22.68
C LYS A 228 -8.88 7.76 22.56
N ALA A 229 -9.14 7.25 21.36
CA ALA A 229 -10.18 6.25 21.11
C ALA A 229 -9.80 4.82 21.57
N GLY A 230 -8.60 4.60 22.12
CA GLY A 230 -8.15 3.27 22.53
C GLY A 230 -7.64 2.39 21.38
N HIS A 231 -7.29 3.02 20.25
CA HIS A 231 -6.96 2.37 18.99
C HIS A 231 -5.58 2.78 18.44
N PRO A 232 -4.48 2.55 19.18
CA PRO A 232 -3.15 3.00 18.77
C PRO A 232 -2.65 2.29 17.51
N PHE A 233 -1.79 2.95 16.75
CA PHE A 233 -1.14 2.37 15.57
C PHE A 233 -0.20 1.22 15.93
N MET A 234 -0.05 0.26 15.01
CA MET A 234 0.89 -0.85 15.18
C MET A 234 2.33 -0.32 15.05
N TRP A 235 3.13 -0.45 16.10
CA TRP A 235 4.50 0.06 16.14
C TRP A 235 5.41 -0.83 17.01
N THR A 236 6.67 -0.96 16.61
CA THR A 236 7.73 -1.59 17.41
C THR A 236 9.01 -0.76 17.35
N GLU A 237 9.87 -0.88 18.37
CA GLU A 237 11.15 -0.18 18.40
C GLU A 237 12.07 -0.59 17.23
N HIS A 238 12.05 -1.87 16.85
CA HIS A 238 12.91 -2.38 15.78
C HIS A 238 12.43 -1.99 14.37
N LEU A 239 11.13 -2.11 14.10
CA LEU A 239 10.58 -1.96 12.74
C LEU A 239 9.83 -0.64 12.52
N GLY A 240 9.67 0.20 13.55
CA GLY A 240 8.81 1.38 13.46
C GLY A 240 7.34 0.99 13.25
N TYR A 241 6.63 1.75 12.40
CA TYR A 241 5.25 1.43 12.03
C TYR A 241 5.20 0.15 11.19
N ILE A 242 4.33 -0.78 11.61
CA ILE A 242 4.13 -2.05 10.93
C ILE A 242 3.07 -1.87 9.84
N LEU A 243 3.34 -2.36 8.64
CA LEU A 243 2.46 -2.29 7.48
C LEU A 243 2.41 -3.64 6.76
N THR A 244 1.46 -3.81 5.84
CA THR A 244 1.26 -5.10 5.15
C THR A 244 2.50 -5.51 4.34
N CYS A 245 3.06 -4.58 3.56
CA CYS A 245 4.26 -4.85 2.76
C CYS A 245 5.54 -4.52 3.54
N PRO A 246 6.54 -5.42 3.60
CA PRO A 246 7.84 -5.15 4.23
C PRO A 246 8.55 -3.90 3.69
N SER A 247 8.32 -3.55 2.42
CA SER A 247 8.91 -2.35 1.81
C SER A 247 8.39 -1.02 2.39
N ASN A 248 7.27 -1.06 3.12
CA ASN A 248 6.68 0.13 3.72
C ASN A 248 7.04 0.27 5.22
N LEU A 249 7.74 -0.69 5.85
CA LEU A 249 8.08 -0.63 7.28
C LEU A 249 8.88 0.63 7.67
N GLY A 250 8.95 0.91 8.96
CA GLY A 250 9.67 2.04 9.53
C GLY A 250 8.79 3.27 9.58
N THR A 251 8.97 4.19 8.63
CA THR A 251 8.19 5.43 8.56
C THR A 251 6.94 5.29 7.72
N GLY A 252 6.81 4.27 6.86
CA GLY A 252 5.72 4.21 5.87
C GLY A 252 5.77 5.33 4.84
N LEU A 253 6.80 6.18 4.87
CA LEU A 253 6.80 7.47 4.20
C LEU A 253 7.35 7.35 2.79
N ARG A 254 6.60 7.96 1.86
CA ARG A 254 6.97 8.13 0.47
C ARG A 254 6.74 9.57 0.03
N GLY A 255 7.82 10.34 -0.02
CA GLY A 255 7.86 11.66 -0.64
C GLY A 255 8.12 11.54 -2.15
N GLY A 256 7.38 12.29 -2.96
CA GLY A 256 7.51 12.24 -4.41
C GLY A 256 7.15 13.55 -5.10
N VAL A 257 7.67 13.71 -6.31
CA VAL A 257 7.37 14.87 -7.16
C VAL A 257 7.02 14.39 -8.57
N HIS A 258 6.03 15.01 -9.18
CA HIS A 258 5.80 14.91 -10.62
C HIS A 258 6.67 15.95 -11.31
N VAL A 259 7.74 15.48 -11.97
CA VAL A 259 8.70 16.34 -12.65
C VAL A 259 8.83 15.93 -14.11
N ARG A 260 8.77 16.92 -15.02
CA ARG A 260 8.95 16.68 -16.45
C ARG A 260 10.43 16.83 -16.80
N LEU A 261 11.08 15.73 -17.15
CA LEU A 261 12.52 15.66 -17.40
C LEU A 261 12.83 15.15 -18.83
N PRO A 262 12.40 15.85 -19.90
CA PRO A 262 12.39 15.29 -21.25
C PRO A 262 13.79 14.95 -21.78
N LYS A 263 14.82 15.71 -21.38
CA LYS A 263 16.22 15.47 -21.77
C LYS A 263 16.89 14.44 -20.86
N LEU A 264 16.75 14.61 -19.55
CA LEU A 264 17.42 13.74 -18.57
C LEU A 264 16.89 12.30 -18.61
N SER A 265 15.60 12.10 -18.90
CA SER A 265 15.00 10.77 -18.99
C SER A 265 15.52 9.93 -20.16
N GLN A 266 16.05 10.56 -21.21
CA GLN A 266 16.63 9.90 -22.39
C GLN A 266 18.15 9.69 -22.24
N HIS A 267 18.75 10.25 -21.19
CA HIS A 267 20.19 10.16 -21.00
C HIS A 267 20.60 8.74 -20.57
N PRO A 268 21.67 8.14 -21.12
CA PRO A 268 22.09 6.77 -20.80
C PRO A 268 22.34 6.52 -19.30
N LYS A 269 22.76 7.56 -18.57
CA LYS A 269 23.02 7.49 -17.12
C LYS A 269 21.80 7.76 -16.23
N PHE A 270 20.59 7.89 -16.78
CA PHE A 270 19.41 8.27 -16.00
C PHE A 270 19.14 7.29 -14.85
N GLU A 271 19.15 5.98 -15.11
CA GLU A 271 18.97 4.95 -14.09
C GLU A 271 20.07 4.97 -13.03
N GLU A 272 21.31 5.22 -13.44
CA GLU A 272 22.45 5.31 -12.52
C GLU A 272 22.29 6.51 -11.57
N ILE A 273 21.86 7.67 -12.09
CA ILE A 273 21.61 8.87 -11.29
C ILE A 273 20.52 8.58 -10.25
N LEU A 274 19.40 7.97 -10.66
CA LEU A 274 18.32 7.60 -9.75
C LEU A 274 18.80 6.65 -8.65
N HIS A 275 19.59 5.63 -9.03
CA HIS A 275 20.14 4.68 -8.08
C HIS A 275 21.06 5.35 -7.05
N ARG A 276 21.98 6.20 -7.49
CA ARG A 276 22.89 6.95 -6.60
C ARG A 276 22.14 7.87 -5.64
N LEU A 277 21.05 8.48 -6.09
CA LEU A 277 20.20 9.34 -5.28
C LEU A 277 19.18 8.56 -4.43
N ARG A 278 19.16 7.23 -4.53
CA ARG A 278 18.19 6.34 -3.88
C ARG A 278 16.74 6.74 -4.20
N LEU A 279 16.51 7.19 -5.44
CA LEU A 279 15.21 7.57 -5.97
C LEU A 279 14.63 6.46 -6.86
N GLN A 280 13.31 6.33 -6.86
CA GLN A 280 12.58 5.42 -7.73
C GLN A 280 11.76 6.23 -8.74
N LYS A 281 11.91 5.96 -10.05
CA LYS A 281 11.01 6.51 -11.08
C LYS A 281 9.72 5.68 -11.19
N ARG A 282 8.59 6.34 -11.50
CA ARG A 282 7.33 5.69 -11.86
C ARG A 282 6.59 6.50 -12.93
N GLY A 283 5.77 5.83 -13.74
CA GLY A 283 4.93 6.49 -14.74
C GLY A 283 3.70 7.16 -14.12
N THR A 284 3.19 8.20 -14.77
CA THR A 284 1.99 8.96 -14.33
C THR A 284 0.66 8.32 -14.78
N GLY A 285 0.67 7.01 -15.07
CA GLY A 285 -0.47 6.21 -15.56
C GLY A 285 -1.40 6.90 -16.55
N THR A 286 -0.85 7.26 -17.69
CA THR A 286 -1.67 7.52 -18.87
C THR A 286 -2.19 6.19 -19.40
N GLY A 287 -3.34 5.74 -18.90
CA GLY A 287 -4.03 4.60 -19.48
C GLY A 287 -4.46 4.92 -20.92
N ARG A 288 -3.72 4.38 -21.89
CA ARG A 288 -4.21 3.72 -23.12
C ARG A 288 -3.07 2.87 -23.65
N GLY A 289 -3.35 1.58 -23.87
CA GLY A 289 -2.49 0.73 -24.67
C GLY A 289 -2.22 1.39 -26.01
N GLY A 290 -0.94 1.44 -26.35
CA GLY A 290 -0.43 2.01 -27.59
C GLY A 290 1.06 1.75 -27.59
N GLY A 291 1.46 0.60 -28.13
CA GLY A 291 2.85 0.38 -28.52
C GLY A 291 3.27 1.39 -29.58
N GLY A 292 4.58 1.66 -29.63
CA GLY A 292 5.22 2.57 -30.58
C GLY A 292 5.83 3.77 -29.83
N ALA A 293 7.14 4.02 -29.86
CA ALA A 293 8.23 3.50 -30.67
C ALA A 293 9.52 3.44 -29.84
#